data_AF-A0A7C3TW22-F1
#
_entry.id   AF-A0A7C3TW22-F1
#
_cell.length_a   1.000
_cell.length_b   1.000
_cell.length_c   1.000
_cell.angle_alpha   90.00
_cell.angle_beta   90.00
_cell.angle_gamma   90.00
#
_symmetry.space_group_name_H-M   'P 1'
#
loop_
_entity.id
_entity.type
_entity.pdbx_description
1 polymer ?
#
loop_
_entity_poly.entity_id
_entity_poly.type
_entity_poly.pdbx_seq_one_letter_code
_entity_poly.pdbx_strand_id
1 'polypeptide(L)'
;MRKKRQKSPRAIKSAEKVVKKKAKEHVKKISFDYEKRAKSFEFKKEKFRHPLGIKILAAYLFLLLGFYFFYLFIGIKSPIAIIFGHIIGGFPALLLVMILIVATIVLIAGILKRKKWGYYLALAWFTFGIINSLISLALLQPEVASFTRSFLILSSITVFAIDILAIIYIASEKNYFFAYHFTEKKNRVIDKVFVAALILFLLTTITIGSMLGYDFYKTNIEQTDSMISLLKEKTFEEQLQLCSSKDGQQRDLCLLIVSVKTGAKDLCSQIQSDFYKFSCMQA
;
A
#
# COMPACT_ATOMS: atom_id res chain seq x y z
N MET A 1 -21.54 -56.81 78.31
CA MET A 1 -20.17 -56.45 77.88
C MET A 1 -19.85 -57.08 76.52
N ARG A 2 -19.66 -56.29 75.44
CA ARG A 2 -19.32 -56.83 74.10
C ARG A 2 -17.79 -56.92 73.94
N LYS A 3 -17.24 -58.14 73.80
CA LYS A 3 -15.82 -58.38 73.49
C LYS A 3 -15.49 -57.83 72.08
N LYS A 4 -14.68 -56.77 72.00
CA LYS A 4 -14.06 -56.31 70.75
C LYS A 4 -13.08 -57.37 70.25
N ARG A 5 -13.39 -58.03 69.13
CA ARG A 5 -12.46 -58.92 68.43
C ARG A 5 -11.27 -58.10 67.91
N GLN A 6 -10.09 -58.31 68.49
CA GLN A 6 -8.83 -57.83 67.94
C GLN A 6 -8.59 -58.49 66.58
N LYS A 7 -8.50 -57.70 65.52
CA LYS A 7 -8.17 -58.19 64.18
C LYS A 7 -6.69 -58.56 64.14
N SER A 8 -6.39 -59.72 63.55
CA SER A 8 -5.03 -60.25 63.39
C SER A 8 -4.11 -59.24 62.67
N PRO A 9 -2.86 -59.04 63.14
CA PRO A 9 -1.91 -58.10 62.56
C PRO A 9 -1.55 -58.38 61.09
N ARG A 10 -1.78 -59.61 60.59
CA ARG A 10 -1.63 -59.94 59.16
C ARG A 10 -2.71 -59.30 58.27
N ALA A 11 -3.95 -59.19 58.76
CA ALA A 11 -5.06 -58.58 58.02
C ALA A 11 -4.92 -57.05 57.92
N ILE A 12 -4.27 -56.42 58.90
CA ILE A 12 -4.01 -54.98 58.90
C ILE A 12 -2.92 -54.63 57.86
N LYS A 13 -1.84 -55.42 57.79
CA LYS A 13 -0.76 -55.20 56.81
C LYS A 13 -1.18 -55.44 55.35
N SER A 14 -2.09 -56.38 55.08
CA SER A 14 -2.59 -56.59 53.71
C SER A 14 -3.53 -55.46 53.27
N ALA A 15 -4.41 -54.99 54.15
CA ALA A 15 -5.27 -53.85 53.90
C ALA A 15 -4.46 -52.56 53.63
N GLU A 16 -3.39 -52.32 54.39
CA GLU A 16 -2.53 -51.14 54.20
C GLU A 16 -1.79 -51.17 52.85
N LYS A 17 -1.34 -52.35 52.38
CA LYS A 17 -0.73 -52.51 51.05
C LYS A 17 -1.73 -52.25 49.91
N VAL A 18 -2.99 -52.66 50.07
CA VAL A 18 -4.05 -52.42 49.07
C VAL A 18 -4.42 -50.94 48.99
N VAL A 19 -4.50 -50.26 50.14
CA VAL A 19 -4.76 -48.80 50.20
C VAL A 19 -3.62 -48.02 49.56
N LYS A 20 -2.35 -48.39 49.83
CA LYS A 20 -1.17 -47.75 49.21
C LYS A 20 -1.11 -47.96 47.69
N LYS A 21 -1.53 -49.12 47.17
CA LYS A 21 -1.64 -49.35 45.72
C LYS A 21 -2.71 -48.48 45.05
N LYS A 22 -3.92 -48.42 45.64
CA LYS A 22 -5.01 -47.56 45.12
C LYS A 22 -4.64 -46.08 45.13
N ALA A 23 -3.93 -45.60 46.16
CA ALA A 23 -3.46 -44.22 46.20
C ALA A 23 -2.46 -43.92 45.07
N LYS A 24 -1.52 -44.82 44.78
CA LYS A 24 -0.56 -44.65 43.67
C LYS A 24 -1.21 -44.66 42.29
N GLU A 25 -2.23 -45.49 42.07
CA GLU A 25 -3.02 -45.47 40.83
C GLU A 25 -3.85 -44.20 40.67
N HIS A 26 -4.45 -43.71 41.76
CA HIS A 26 -5.23 -42.47 41.75
C HIS A 26 -4.35 -41.26 41.42
N VAL A 27 -3.13 -41.19 41.98
CA VAL A 27 -2.16 -40.13 41.67
C VAL A 27 -1.70 -40.20 40.21
N LYS A 28 -1.43 -41.40 39.66
CA LYS A 28 -1.08 -41.56 38.24
C LYS A 28 -2.23 -41.16 37.30
N LYS A 29 -3.48 -41.43 37.69
CA LYS A 29 -4.65 -41.05 36.89
C LYS A 29 -4.85 -39.52 36.89
N ILE A 30 -4.63 -38.86 38.02
CA ILE A 30 -4.66 -37.39 38.11
C ILE A 30 -3.54 -36.78 37.26
N SER A 31 -2.30 -37.30 37.32
CA SER A 31 -1.19 -36.75 36.54
C SER A 31 -1.41 -36.91 35.02
N PHE A 32 -1.96 -38.05 34.59
CA PHE A 32 -2.27 -38.28 33.18
C PHE A 32 -3.41 -37.37 32.70
N ASP A 33 -4.41 -37.11 33.54
CA ASP A 33 -5.52 -36.21 33.22
C ASP A 33 -5.07 -34.74 33.19
N TYR A 34 -4.11 -34.35 34.04
CA TYR A 34 -3.44 -33.05 33.97
C TYR A 34 -2.61 -32.88 32.69
N GLU A 35 -1.84 -33.90 32.30
CA GLU A 35 -1.02 -33.83 31.08
C GLU A 35 -1.89 -33.81 29.82
N LYS A 36 -3.00 -34.56 29.82
CA LYS A 36 -4.00 -34.54 28.75
C LYS A 36 -4.75 -33.22 28.68
N ARG A 37 -5.08 -32.59 29.83
CA ARG A 37 -5.65 -31.24 29.88
C ARG A 37 -4.66 -30.18 29.43
N ALA A 38 -3.40 -30.26 29.85
CA ALA A 38 -2.34 -29.35 29.42
C ALA A 38 -2.15 -29.40 27.89
N LYS A 39 -2.09 -30.62 27.30
CA LYS A 39 -2.06 -30.81 25.84
C LYS A 39 -3.34 -30.30 25.16
N SER A 40 -4.51 -30.41 25.80
CA SER A 40 -5.77 -29.86 25.24
C SER A 40 -5.83 -28.32 25.29
N PHE A 41 -5.17 -27.69 26.27
CA PHE A 41 -5.06 -26.23 26.39
C PHE A 41 -4.06 -25.65 25.39
N GLU A 42 -2.99 -26.37 25.04
CA GLU A 42 -2.05 -25.93 24.01
C GLU A 42 -2.63 -26.02 22.57
N PHE A 43 -3.63 -26.87 22.33
CA PHE A 43 -4.17 -27.12 20.98
C PHE A 43 -5.38 -26.29 20.56
N LYS A 44 -6.01 -25.52 21.46
CA LYS A 44 -6.91 -24.42 21.04
C LYS A 44 -6.13 -23.11 20.97
N LYS A 45 -5.15 -23.04 20.07
CA LYS A 45 -4.79 -21.77 19.43
C LYS A 45 -6.04 -21.29 18.69
N GLU A 46 -6.94 -20.60 19.38
CA GLU A 46 -7.97 -19.78 18.72
C GLU A 46 -7.19 -18.93 17.70
N LYS A 47 -7.41 -19.19 16.39
CA LYS A 47 -6.77 -18.43 15.32
C LYS A 47 -7.09 -16.96 15.59
N PHE A 48 -6.11 -16.22 16.08
CA PHE A 48 -6.19 -14.77 16.22
C PHE A 48 -6.51 -14.22 14.82
N ARG A 49 -7.78 -13.92 14.58
CA ARG A 49 -8.21 -13.29 13.33
C ARG A 49 -7.88 -11.81 13.45
N HIS A 50 -7.03 -11.31 12.55
CA HIS A 50 -6.81 -9.88 12.44
C HIS A 50 -8.15 -9.17 12.15
N PRO A 51 -8.41 -8.01 12.79
CA PRO A 51 -9.58 -7.18 12.47
C PRO A 51 -9.65 -6.87 10.99
N LEU A 52 -10.86 -6.72 10.47
CA LEU A 52 -11.09 -6.52 9.04
C LEU A 52 -10.38 -5.26 8.52
N GLY A 53 -10.47 -4.13 9.23
CA GLY A 53 -9.84 -2.89 8.79
C GLY A 53 -8.32 -2.95 8.79
N ILE A 54 -7.68 -3.67 9.74
CA ILE A 54 -6.23 -3.91 9.73
C ILE A 54 -5.80 -4.72 8.50
N LYS A 55 -6.59 -5.73 8.11
CA LYS A 55 -6.30 -6.51 6.88
C LYS A 55 -6.38 -5.64 5.63
N ILE A 56 -7.36 -4.75 5.57
CA ILE A 56 -7.60 -3.89 4.41
C ILE A 56 -6.55 -2.77 4.34
N LEU A 57 -6.19 -2.18 5.47
CA LEU A 57 -5.08 -1.24 5.56
C LEU A 57 -3.75 -1.90 5.15
N ALA A 58 -3.49 -3.12 5.62
CA ALA A 58 -2.32 -3.88 5.19
C ALA A 58 -2.36 -4.20 3.70
N ALA A 59 -3.51 -4.60 3.15
CA ALA A 59 -3.68 -4.86 1.72
C ALA A 59 -3.43 -3.60 0.87
N TYR A 60 -3.91 -2.44 1.32
CA TYR A 60 -3.61 -1.15 0.70
C TYR A 60 -2.09 -0.87 0.70
N LEU A 61 -1.42 -1.07 1.83
CA LEU A 61 0.03 -0.88 1.91
C LEU A 61 0.82 -1.88 1.06
N PHE A 62 0.36 -3.13 0.94
CA PHE A 62 0.95 -4.10 0.02
C PHE A 62 0.79 -3.69 -1.44
N LEU A 63 -0.36 -3.13 -1.81
CA LEU A 63 -0.60 -2.60 -3.14
C LEU A 63 0.31 -1.40 -3.44
N LEU A 64 0.46 -0.49 -2.47
CA LEU A 64 1.38 0.65 -2.56
C LEU A 64 2.86 0.20 -2.66
N LEU A 65 3.25 -0.82 -1.88
CA LEU A 65 4.56 -1.45 -1.98
C LEU A 65 4.79 -2.07 -3.37
N GLY A 66 3.76 -2.73 -3.92
CA GLY A 66 3.79 -3.27 -5.28
C GLY A 66 4.02 -2.17 -6.33
N PHE A 67 3.37 -1.02 -6.19
CA PHE A 67 3.63 0.13 -7.06
C PHE A 67 5.05 0.67 -6.94
N TYR A 68 5.62 0.75 -5.73
CA TYR A 68 7.02 1.15 -5.58
C TYR A 68 7.99 0.18 -6.23
N PHE A 69 7.76 -1.13 -6.12
CA PHE A 69 8.56 -2.12 -6.84
C PHE A 69 8.40 -1.97 -8.35
N PHE A 70 7.16 -1.85 -8.84
CA PHE A 70 6.89 -1.66 -10.26
C PHE A 70 7.60 -0.41 -10.80
N TYR A 71 7.52 0.69 -10.06
CA TYR A 71 8.19 1.94 -10.38
C TYR A 71 9.71 1.79 -10.37
N LEU A 72 10.27 1.07 -9.38
CA LEU A 72 11.69 0.77 -9.31
C LEU A 72 12.15 -0.04 -10.54
N PHE A 73 11.41 -1.08 -10.94
CA PHE A 73 11.76 -1.94 -12.08
C PHE A 73 11.68 -1.22 -13.43
N ILE A 74 10.67 -0.38 -13.64
CA ILE A 74 10.53 0.40 -14.88
C ILE A 74 11.51 1.57 -14.89
N GLY A 75 11.72 2.20 -13.74
CA GLY A 75 12.55 3.39 -13.57
C GLY A 75 14.05 3.13 -13.50
N ILE A 76 14.55 1.90 -13.60
CA ILE A 76 15.99 1.61 -13.48
C ILE A 76 16.83 2.44 -14.46
N LYS A 77 16.32 2.65 -15.69
CA LYS A 77 17.04 3.40 -16.73
C LYS A 77 16.95 4.92 -16.56
N SER A 78 15.88 5.42 -15.95
CA SER A 78 15.63 6.85 -15.73
C SER A 78 14.78 7.03 -14.47
N PRO A 79 15.39 6.92 -13.28
CA PRO A 79 14.64 6.99 -12.03
C PRO A 79 14.16 8.43 -11.84
N ILE A 80 12.85 8.57 -11.67
CA ILE A 80 12.20 9.85 -11.40
C ILE A 80 11.42 9.68 -10.09
N ALA A 81 11.35 10.69 -9.24
CA ALA A 81 10.50 10.67 -8.06
C ALA A 81 9.88 12.03 -7.87
N ILE A 82 8.62 12.07 -7.42
CA ILE A 82 7.93 13.31 -7.14
C ILE A 82 7.79 13.43 -5.63
N ILE A 83 8.42 14.45 -5.06
CA ILE A 83 8.31 14.82 -3.65
C ILE A 83 8.06 16.31 -3.54
N PHE A 84 7.09 16.69 -2.72
CA PHE A 84 6.74 18.09 -2.48
C PHE A 84 6.50 18.87 -3.79
N GLY A 85 5.92 18.23 -4.80
CA GLY A 85 5.69 18.81 -6.13
C GLY A 85 6.94 18.94 -7.02
N HIS A 86 8.13 18.62 -6.51
CA HIS A 86 9.38 18.65 -7.28
C HIS A 86 9.68 17.29 -7.91
N ILE A 87 10.07 17.33 -9.17
CA ILE A 87 10.56 16.17 -9.92
C ILE A 87 12.06 16.03 -9.63
N ILE A 88 12.43 14.94 -8.97
CA ILE A 88 13.82 14.55 -8.69
C ILE A 88 14.18 13.44 -9.67
N GLY A 89 15.29 13.60 -10.39
CA GLY A 89 15.81 12.59 -11.32
C GLY A 89 17.08 11.93 -10.82
N GLY A 90 17.42 10.77 -11.38
CA GLY A 90 18.73 10.12 -11.24
C GLY A 90 18.94 9.37 -9.92
N PHE A 91 20.20 9.26 -9.48
CA PHE A 91 20.57 8.50 -8.29
C PHE A 91 19.82 8.91 -7.00
N PRO A 92 19.58 10.21 -6.73
CA PRO A 92 18.77 10.62 -5.58
C PRO A 92 17.34 10.06 -5.59
N ALA A 93 16.69 10.00 -6.77
CA ALA A 93 15.36 9.44 -6.91
C ALA A 93 15.34 7.94 -6.62
N LEU A 94 16.37 7.20 -7.05
CA LEU A 94 16.51 5.77 -6.76
C LEU A 94 16.67 5.50 -5.27
N LEU A 95 17.57 6.24 -4.60
CA LEU A 95 17.75 6.14 -3.15
C LEU A 95 16.45 6.40 -2.40
N LEU A 96 15.71 7.42 -2.85
CA LEU A 96 14.45 7.78 -2.25
C LEU A 96 13.40 6.66 -2.36
N VAL A 97 13.21 6.09 -3.56
CA VAL A 97 12.29 4.96 -3.77
C VAL A 97 12.69 3.76 -2.91
N MET A 98 13.98 3.47 -2.80
CA MET A 98 14.48 2.39 -1.92
C MET A 98 14.14 2.64 -0.44
N ILE A 99 14.30 3.88 0.05
CA ILE A 99 13.93 4.26 1.41
C ILE A 99 12.42 4.09 1.62
N LEU A 100 11.59 4.53 0.66
CA LEU A 100 10.14 4.39 0.73
C LEU A 100 9.70 2.91 0.78
N ILE A 101 10.34 2.04 0.00
CA ILE A 101 10.11 0.58 0.02
C ILE A 101 10.41 0.02 1.41
N VAL A 102 11.59 0.30 1.96
CA VAL A 102 12.01 -0.20 3.28
C VAL A 102 11.06 0.31 4.37
N ALA A 103 10.74 1.60 4.35
CA ALA A 103 9.81 2.20 5.31
C ALA A 103 8.42 1.54 5.23
N THR A 104 7.92 1.28 4.03
CA THR A 104 6.63 0.62 3.81
C THR A 104 6.63 -0.82 4.31
N ILE A 105 7.71 -1.58 4.08
CA ILE A 105 7.86 -2.96 4.60
C ILE A 105 7.84 -2.96 6.14
N VAL A 106 8.60 -2.05 6.76
CA VAL A 106 8.66 -1.89 8.21
C VAL A 106 7.28 -1.52 8.76
N LEU A 107 6.56 -0.61 8.10
CA LEU A 107 5.21 -0.21 8.46
C LEU A 107 4.21 -1.38 8.40
N ILE A 108 4.19 -2.14 7.29
CA ILE A 108 3.36 -3.34 7.13
C ILE A 108 3.64 -4.34 8.24
N ALA A 109 4.91 -4.61 8.53
CA ALA A 109 5.31 -5.51 9.60
C ALA A 109 4.83 -5.04 10.98
N GLY A 110 4.92 -3.72 11.25
CA GLY A 110 4.43 -3.10 12.48
C GLY A 110 2.91 -3.23 12.65
N ILE A 111 2.15 -2.99 11.59
CA ILE A 111 0.68 -3.08 11.57
C ILE A 111 0.21 -4.53 11.74
N LEU A 112 0.76 -5.47 10.96
CA LEU A 112 0.38 -6.89 11.05
C LEU A 112 0.73 -7.48 12.42
N LYS A 113 1.88 -7.12 12.98
CA LYS A 113 2.29 -7.57 14.32
C LYS A 113 1.64 -6.77 15.45
N ARG A 114 0.80 -5.76 15.14
CA ARG A 114 0.10 -4.89 16.10
C ARG A 114 1.04 -4.30 17.16
N LYS A 115 2.23 -3.86 16.75
CA LYS A 115 3.22 -3.31 17.68
C LYS A 115 2.93 -1.84 17.96
N LYS A 116 3.17 -1.39 19.19
CA LYS A 116 3.02 0.02 19.60
C LYS A 116 3.81 0.98 18.71
N TRP A 117 5.05 0.62 18.33
CA TRP A 117 5.85 1.45 17.42
C TRP A 117 5.23 1.54 16.02
N GLY A 118 4.54 0.48 15.56
CA GLY A 118 3.82 0.47 14.28
C GLY A 118 2.66 1.44 14.25
N TYR A 119 1.98 1.68 15.38
CA TYR A 119 0.95 2.70 15.51
C TYR A 119 1.52 4.11 15.27
N TYR A 120 2.60 4.47 15.97
CA TYR A 120 3.23 5.79 15.82
C TYR A 120 3.83 5.98 14.42
N LEU A 121 4.47 4.93 13.88
CA LEU A 121 5.01 4.97 12.53
C LEU A 121 3.91 5.14 11.49
N ALA A 122 2.77 4.47 11.64
CA ALA A 122 1.63 4.63 10.73
C ALA A 122 1.09 6.04 10.76
N LEU A 123 0.86 6.61 11.95
CA LEU A 123 0.42 7.99 12.07
C LEU A 123 1.42 8.96 11.43
N ALA A 124 2.72 8.79 11.67
CA ALA A 124 3.75 9.62 11.06
C ALA A 124 3.76 9.49 9.53
N TRP A 125 3.62 8.26 9.01
CA TRP A 125 3.61 7.98 7.58
C TRP A 125 2.42 8.63 6.86
N PHE A 126 1.20 8.44 7.36
CA PHE A 126 0.01 9.04 6.77
C PHE A 126 -0.02 10.57 6.95
N THR A 127 0.50 11.09 8.07
CA THR A 127 0.64 12.55 8.24
C THR A 127 1.66 13.13 7.26
N PHE A 128 2.77 12.44 7.04
CA PHE A 128 3.74 12.81 6.01
C PHE A 128 3.11 12.81 4.61
N GLY A 129 2.30 11.81 4.28
CA GLY A 129 1.56 11.75 3.02
C GLY A 129 0.59 12.92 2.82
N ILE A 130 -0.13 13.33 3.87
CA ILE A 130 -0.98 14.54 3.86
C ILE A 130 -0.15 15.79 3.59
N ILE A 131 0.94 16.00 4.33
CA ILE A 131 1.82 17.17 4.16
C ILE A 131 2.39 17.19 2.74
N ASN A 132 2.88 16.05 2.25
CA ASN A 132 3.41 15.92 0.91
C ASN A 132 2.36 16.25 -0.17
N SER A 133 1.12 15.78 0.02
CA SER A 133 0.02 16.05 -0.92
C SER A 133 -0.37 17.54 -0.94
N LEU A 134 -0.43 18.18 0.23
CA LEU A 134 -0.74 19.61 0.34
C LEU A 134 0.36 20.48 -0.30
N ILE A 135 1.62 20.18 -0.01
CA ILE A 135 2.74 20.91 -0.60
C ILE A 135 2.81 20.67 -2.10
N SER A 136 2.58 19.44 -2.57
CA SER A 136 2.55 19.12 -4.01
C SER A 136 1.43 19.87 -4.73
N LEU A 137 0.26 20.03 -4.11
CA LEU A 137 -0.84 20.85 -4.66
C LEU A 137 -0.48 22.35 -4.70
N ALA A 138 0.22 22.85 -3.67
CA ALA A 138 0.60 24.26 -3.58
C ALA A 138 1.75 24.64 -4.53
N LEU A 139 2.71 23.74 -4.75
CA LEU A 139 3.92 23.97 -5.54
C LEU A 139 3.82 23.42 -6.97
N LEU A 140 2.64 22.95 -7.39
CA LEU A 140 2.46 22.40 -8.73
C LEU A 140 2.70 23.49 -9.77
N GLN A 141 3.84 23.42 -10.46
CA GLN A 141 4.22 24.43 -11.46
C GLN A 141 3.24 24.42 -12.64
N PRO A 142 2.90 25.59 -13.20
CA PRO A 142 1.99 25.70 -14.35
C PRO A 142 2.57 25.15 -15.66
N GLU A 143 3.87 24.86 -15.72
CA GLU A 143 4.58 24.40 -16.92
C GLU A 143 4.34 22.92 -17.23
N VAL A 144 3.74 22.16 -16.31
CA VAL A 144 3.40 20.76 -16.57
C VAL A 144 2.19 20.69 -17.50
N ALA A 145 2.30 19.91 -18.57
CA ALA A 145 1.20 19.52 -19.47
C ALA A 145 -0.16 19.48 -18.76
N SER A 146 -1.17 20.20 -19.28
CA SER A 146 -2.50 20.36 -18.67
C SER A 146 -3.11 19.05 -18.17
N PHE A 147 -2.91 17.97 -18.92
CA PHE A 147 -3.33 16.63 -18.55
C PHE A 147 -2.58 16.05 -17.35
N THR A 148 -1.24 16.05 -17.38
CA THR A 148 -0.40 15.56 -16.30
C THR A 148 -0.72 16.30 -15.01
N ARG A 149 -0.99 17.61 -15.10
CA ARG A 149 -1.48 18.42 -13.99
C ARG A 149 -2.79 17.89 -13.41
N SER A 150 -3.80 17.60 -14.23
CA SER A 150 -5.08 17.03 -13.77
C SER A 150 -4.91 15.67 -13.09
N PHE A 151 -4.02 14.80 -13.61
CA PHE A 151 -3.69 13.52 -12.98
C PHE A 151 -2.95 13.68 -11.66
N LEU A 152 -2.01 14.63 -11.58
CA LEU A 152 -1.29 14.94 -10.35
C LEU A 152 -2.23 15.52 -9.28
N ILE A 153 -3.18 16.38 -9.66
CA ILE A 153 -4.20 16.91 -8.75
C ILE A 153 -5.09 15.78 -8.25
N LEU A 154 -5.63 14.95 -9.15
CA LEU A 154 -6.46 13.81 -8.77
C LEU A 154 -5.70 12.87 -7.82
N SER A 155 -4.46 12.52 -8.17
CA SER A 155 -3.59 11.69 -7.33
C SER A 155 -3.35 12.31 -5.95
N SER A 156 -3.07 13.62 -5.87
CA SER A 156 -2.85 14.32 -4.60
C SER A 156 -4.11 14.34 -3.72
N ILE A 157 -5.28 14.58 -4.31
CA ILE A 157 -6.57 14.53 -3.60
C ILE A 157 -6.85 13.10 -3.12
N THR A 158 -6.58 12.10 -3.95
CA THR A 158 -6.74 10.68 -3.60
C THR A 158 -5.86 10.29 -2.41
N VAL A 159 -4.57 10.62 -2.44
CA VAL A 159 -3.65 10.34 -1.33
C VAL A 159 -4.10 11.05 -0.07
N PHE A 160 -4.41 12.35 -0.15
CA PHE A 160 -4.90 13.14 0.98
C PHE A 160 -6.12 12.52 1.65
N ALA A 161 -7.13 12.11 0.87
CA ALA A 161 -8.35 11.51 1.41
C ALA A 161 -8.11 10.12 2.02
N ILE A 162 -7.32 9.26 1.36
CA ILE A 162 -6.99 7.93 1.88
C ILE A 162 -6.20 8.05 3.18
N ASP A 163 -5.23 8.96 3.25
CA ASP A 163 -4.41 9.15 4.44
C ASP A 163 -5.24 9.65 5.63
N ILE A 164 -6.19 10.57 5.41
CA ILE A 164 -7.14 11.01 6.44
C ILE A 164 -7.99 9.84 6.93
N LEU A 165 -8.56 9.05 6.01
CA LEU A 165 -9.35 7.87 6.37
C LEU A 165 -8.53 6.87 7.18
N ALA A 166 -7.28 6.64 6.79
CA ALA A 166 -6.35 5.76 7.50
C ALA A 166 -6.02 6.29 8.91
N ILE A 167 -5.75 7.59 9.07
CA ILE A 167 -5.51 8.22 10.38
C ILE A 167 -6.73 8.09 11.28
N ILE A 168 -7.93 8.42 10.79
CA ILE A 168 -9.18 8.31 11.55
C ILE A 168 -9.37 6.86 12.02
N TYR A 169 -9.14 5.89 11.13
CA TYR A 169 -9.22 4.47 11.48
C TYR A 169 -8.19 4.06 12.53
N ILE A 170 -6.91 4.39 12.33
CA ILE A 170 -5.83 4.04 13.27
C ILE A 170 -6.06 4.69 14.64
N ALA A 171 -6.49 5.95 14.66
CA ALA A 171 -6.75 6.68 15.89
C ALA A 171 -7.95 6.10 16.66
N SER A 172 -9.04 5.77 15.97
CA SER A 172 -10.23 5.16 16.58
C SER A 172 -9.98 3.75 17.09
N GLU A 173 -9.07 3.00 16.46
CA GLU A 173 -8.72 1.63 16.86
C GLU A 173 -7.35 1.53 17.56
N LYS A 174 -6.93 2.58 18.28
CA LYS A 174 -5.69 2.60 19.08
C LYS A 174 -5.54 1.34 19.93
N ASN A 175 -6.62 0.85 20.53
CA ASN A 175 -6.61 -0.33 21.40
C ASN A 175 -6.06 -1.61 20.71
N TYR A 176 -6.17 -1.72 19.38
CA TYR A 176 -5.61 -2.86 18.63
C TYR A 176 -4.09 -2.97 18.76
N PHE A 177 -3.39 -1.87 18.97
CA PHE A 177 -1.92 -1.82 19.04
C PHE A 177 -1.37 -1.84 20.47
N PHE A 178 -2.21 -1.54 21.47
CA PHE A 178 -1.78 -1.41 22.87
C PHE A 178 -2.27 -2.57 23.75
N ALA A 179 -3.32 -3.31 23.35
CA ALA A 179 -3.79 -4.47 24.09
C ALA A 179 -2.92 -5.71 23.82
N TYR A 180 -2.41 -6.35 24.88
CA TYR A 180 -1.56 -7.55 24.80
C TYR A 180 -2.31 -8.78 24.28
N HIS A 181 -3.59 -8.90 24.62
CA HIS A 181 -4.49 -9.96 24.15
C HIS A 181 -5.79 -9.35 23.61
N PHE A 182 -5.75 -8.90 22.36
CA PHE A 182 -6.97 -8.49 21.67
C PHE A 182 -7.66 -9.70 21.04
N THR A 183 -8.72 -10.16 21.68
CA THR A 183 -9.61 -11.25 21.23
C THR A 183 -11.01 -10.71 20.97
N GLU A 184 -11.22 -10.01 19.86
CA GLU A 184 -12.59 -9.75 19.39
C GLU A 184 -13.03 -10.85 18.43
N LYS A 185 -14.23 -11.40 18.71
CA LYS A 185 -14.89 -12.41 17.88
C LYS A 185 -15.74 -11.80 16.76
N LYS A 186 -16.01 -10.48 16.77
CA LYS A 186 -16.92 -9.80 15.83
C LYS A 186 -16.27 -8.54 15.25
N ASN A 187 -16.54 -8.28 13.97
CA ASN A 187 -16.11 -7.06 13.29
C ASN A 187 -16.83 -5.85 13.90
N ARG A 188 -16.08 -4.78 14.21
CA ARG A 188 -16.65 -3.54 14.75
C ARG A 188 -17.35 -2.76 13.65
N VAL A 189 -18.31 -1.92 14.04
CA VAL A 189 -19.03 -1.04 13.09
C VAL A 189 -18.05 -0.09 12.38
N ILE A 190 -17.04 0.39 13.12
CA ILE A 190 -15.97 1.26 12.62
C ILE A 190 -15.21 0.59 11.46
N ASP A 191 -14.87 -0.70 11.58
CA ASP A 191 -14.23 -1.45 10.48
C ASP A 191 -15.11 -1.46 9.23
N LYS A 192 -16.43 -1.65 9.36
CA LYS A 192 -17.34 -1.67 8.21
C LYS A 192 -17.47 -0.29 7.56
N VAL A 193 -17.57 0.77 8.36
CA VAL A 193 -17.66 2.15 7.87
C VAL A 193 -16.38 2.55 7.13
N PHE A 194 -15.21 2.27 7.71
CA PHE A 194 -13.93 2.53 7.07
C PHE A 194 -13.83 1.83 5.70
N VAL A 195 -14.20 0.56 5.64
CA VAL A 195 -14.12 -0.23 4.41
C VAL A 195 -15.10 0.24 3.36
N ALA A 196 -16.35 0.55 3.75
CA ALA A 196 -17.34 1.10 2.83
C ALA A 196 -16.90 2.46 2.28
N ALA A 197 -16.39 3.36 3.14
CA ALA A 197 -15.89 4.65 2.73
C ALA A 197 -14.71 4.53 1.76
N LEU A 198 -13.75 3.63 2.05
CA LEU A 198 -12.61 3.38 1.19
C LEU A 198 -13.03 2.82 -0.17
N ILE A 199 -13.93 1.83 -0.21
CA ILE A 199 -14.43 1.25 -1.47
C ILE A 199 -15.15 2.30 -2.31
N LEU A 200 -16.06 3.06 -1.70
CA LEU A 200 -16.79 4.13 -2.38
C LEU A 200 -15.82 5.15 -2.99
N PHE A 201 -14.82 5.57 -2.21
CA PHE A 201 -13.82 6.54 -2.64
C PHE A 201 -12.90 6.01 -3.76
N LEU A 202 -12.54 4.74 -3.71
CA LEU A 202 -11.76 4.11 -4.78
C LEU A 202 -12.57 4.02 -6.07
N LEU A 203 -13.86 3.65 -5.99
CA LEU A 203 -14.74 3.62 -7.15
C LEU A 203 -14.91 4.98 -7.81
N THR A 204 -15.11 6.04 -7.02
CA THR A 204 -15.20 7.41 -7.57
C THR A 204 -13.88 7.84 -8.19
N THR A 205 -12.74 7.58 -7.53
CA THR A 205 -11.41 7.89 -8.06
C THR A 205 -11.13 7.17 -9.39
N ILE A 206 -11.43 5.88 -9.48
CA ILE A 206 -11.26 5.10 -10.72
C ILE A 206 -12.16 5.65 -11.83
N THR A 207 -13.40 6.03 -11.50
CA THR A 207 -14.34 6.58 -12.48
C THR A 207 -13.83 7.93 -13.04
N ILE A 208 -13.42 8.84 -12.17
CA ILE A 208 -12.87 10.15 -12.57
C ILE A 208 -11.56 9.95 -13.36
N GLY A 209 -10.66 9.09 -12.88
CA GLY A 209 -9.40 8.79 -13.57
C GLY A 209 -9.62 8.18 -14.96
N SER A 210 -10.62 7.31 -15.11
CA SER A 210 -11.00 6.73 -16.41
C SER A 210 -11.57 7.78 -17.36
N MET A 211 -12.40 8.70 -16.86
CA MET A 211 -12.91 9.83 -17.66
C MET A 211 -11.78 10.73 -18.14
N LEU A 212 -10.89 11.17 -17.24
CA LEU A 212 -9.75 12.01 -17.60
C LEU A 212 -8.81 11.29 -18.59
N GLY A 213 -8.56 10.00 -18.37
CA GLY A 213 -7.73 9.19 -19.27
C GLY A 213 -8.36 9.03 -20.66
N TYR A 214 -9.68 8.84 -20.73
CA TYR A 214 -10.42 8.77 -22.00
C TYR A 214 -10.36 10.10 -22.75
N ASP A 215 -10.61 11.22 -22.07
CA ASP A 215 -10.55 12.56 -22.68
C ASP A 215 -9.15 12.83 -23.26
N PHE A 216 -8.09 12.48 -22.54
CA PHE A 216 -6.73 12.61 -23.04
C PHE A 216 -6.41 11.72 -24.24
N TYR A 217 -6.85 10.47 -24.19
CA TYR A 217 -6.66 9.56 -25.32
C TYR A 217 -7.33 10.12 -26.57
N LYS A 218 -8.58 10.58 -26.45
CA LYS A 218 -9.34 11.18 -27.54
C LYS A 218 -8.68 12.47 -28.04
N THR A 219 -8.38 13.42 -27.16
CA THR A 219 -7.77 14.70 -27.53
C THR A 219 -6.40 14.53 -28.18
N ASN A 220 -5.55 13.62 -27.69
CA ASN A 220 -4.25 13.39 -28.31
C ASN A 220 -4.36 12.73 -29.68
N ILE A 221 -5.28 11.80 -29.88
CA ILE A 221 -5.51 11.21 -31.21
C ILE A 221 -5.96 12.29 -32.18
N GLU A 222 -6.97 13.09 -31.81
CA GLU A 222 -7.47 14.18 -32.65
C GLU A 222 -6.37 15.20 -32.98
N GLN A 223 -5.55 15.58 -31.99
CA GLN A 223 -4.42 16.50 -32.21
C GLN A 223 -3.32 15.88 -33.05
N THR A 224 -3.01 14.60 -32.84
CA THR A 224 -1.97 13.87 -33.59
C THR A 224 -2.39 13.70 -35.04
N ASP A 225 -3.61 13.25 -35.31
CA ASP A 225 -4.15 13.07 -36.66
C ASP A 225 -4.24 14.41 -37.41
N SER A 226 -4.71 15.45 -36.72
CA SER A 226 -4.71 16.81 -37.27
C SER A 226 -3.29 17.26 -37.63
N MET A 227 -2.32 17.05 -36.75
CA MET A 227 -0.93 17.43 -37.00
C MET A 227 -0.29 16.63 -38.13
N ILE A 228 -0.51 15.31 -38.18
CA ILE A 228 -0.01 14.45 -39.26
C ILE A 228 -0.59 14.89 -40.60
N SER A 229 -1.90 15.20 -40.66
CA SER A 229 -2.53 15.68 -41.89
C SER A 229 -1.94 17.00 -42.37
N LEU A 230 -1.67 17.94 -41.46
CA LEU A 230 -1.02 19.23 -41.78
C LEU A 230 0.42 19.05 -42.29
N LEU A 231 1.15 18.05 -41.79
CA LEU A 231 2.56 17.80 -42.13
C LEU A 231 2.75 16.88 -43.35
N LYS A 232 1.70 16.20 -43.83
CA LYS A 232 1.81 15.13 -44.85
C LYS A 232 2.36 15.64 -46.19
N GLU A 233 1.99 16.84 -46.58
CA GLU A 233 2.31 17.44 -47.90
C GLU A 233 3.40 18.52 -47.82
N LYS A 234 4.04 18.69 -46.66
CA LYS A 234 5.05 19.73 -46.41
C LYS A 234 6.46 19.17 -46.48
N THR A 235 7.39 19.96 -47.01
CA THR A 235 8.83 19.65 -46.99
C THR A 235 9.39 19.73 -45.57
N PHE A 236 10.59 19.20 -45.33
CA PHE A 236 11.19 19.18 -43.98
C PHE A 236 11.34 20.60 -43.39
N GLU A 237 11.80 21.58 -44.18
CA GLU A 237 11.94 22.96 -43.71
C GLU A 237 10.59 23.60 -43.39
N GLU A 238 9.57 23.37 -44.23
CA GLU A 238 8.21 23.84 -43.98
C GLU A 238 7.59 23.21 -42.72
N GLN A 239 7.83 21.92 -42.50
CA GLN A 239 7.39 21.22 -41.28
C GLN A 239 8.04 21.84 -40.03
N LEU A 240 9.34 22.15 -40.08
CA LEU A 240 10.07 22.76 -38.95
C LEU A 240 9.57 24.17 -38.65
N GLN A 241 9.33 24.98 -39.69
CA GLN A 241 8.74 26.32 -39.53
C GLN A 241 7.33 26.25 -38.94
N LEU A 242 6.50 25.31 -39.43
CA LEU A 242 5.14 25.10 -38.91
C LEU A 242 5.17 24.69 -37.44
N CYS A 243 6.05 23.77 -37.05
CA CYS A 243 6.20 23.38 -35.64
C CYS A 243 6.71 24.54 -34.77
N SER A 244 7.64 25.37 -35.29
CA SER A 244 8.19 26.51 -34.57
C SER A 244 7.18 27.65 -34.38
N SER A 245 6.19 27.76 -35.27
CA SER A 245 5.09 28.73 -35.17
C SER A 245 3.99 28.35 -34.18
N LYS A 246 4.05 27.13 -33.62
CA LYS A 246 3.10 26.67 -32.60
C LYS A 246 3.65 26.96 -31.22
N ASP A 247 2.73 27.05 -30.24
CA ASP A 247 3.07 27.29 -28.84
C ASP A 247 2.82 26.06 -27.97
N GLY A 248 3.66 25.92 -26.93
CA GLY A 248 3.52 24.91 -25.87
C GLY A 248 3.40 23.48 -26.38
N GLN A 249 2.38 22.76 -25.89
CA GLN A 249 2.21 21.32 -26.16
C GLN A 249 2.02 20.98 -27.64
N GLN A 250 1.44 21.89 -28.43
CA GLN A 250 1.24 21.63 -29.86
C GLN A 250 2.55 21.68 -30.64
N ARG A 251 3.48 22.55 -30.22
CA ARG A 251 4.84 22.59 -30.77
C ARG A 251 5.60 21.32 -30.44
N ASP A 252 5.55 20.91 -29.17
CA ASP A 252 6.22 19.70 -28.70
C ASP A 252 5.72 18.43 -29.41
N LEU A 253 4.39 18.31 -29.58
CA LEU A 253 3.79 17.22 -30.35
C LEU A 253 4.20 17.25 -31.83
N CYS A 254 4.24 18.44 -32.43
CA CYS A 254 4.67 18.62 -33.82
C CYS A 254 6.13 18.20 -34.01
N LEU A 255 7.03 18.65 -33.13
CA LEU A 255 8.46 18.28 -33.14
C LEU A 255 8.66 16.77 -32.92
N LEU A 256 7.88 16.15 -32.03
CA LEU A 256 7.88 14.70 -31.85
C LEU A 256 7.52 13.97 -33.16
N ILE A 257 6.43 14.37 -33.81
CA ILE A 257 5.97 13.73 -35.06
C ILE A 257 7.02 13.89 -36.17
N VAL A 258 7.59 15.08 -36.34
CA VAL A 258 8.63 15.35 -37.35
C VAL A 258 9.89 14.53 -37.05
N SER A 259 10.34 14.48 -35.79
CA SER A 259 11.47 13.67 -35.35
C SER A 259 11.27 12.19 -35.69
N VAL A 260 10.12 11.63 -35.34
CA VAL A 260 9.80 10.22 -35.62
C VAL A 260 9.73 9.94 -37.12
N LYS A 261 9.13 10.85 -37.91
CA LYS A 261 8.99 10.70 -39.37
C LYS A 261 10.32 10.77 -40.11
N THR A 262 11.26 11.58 -39.63
CA THR A 262 12.52 11.89 -40.34
C THR A 262 13.76 11.25 -39.73
N GLY A 263 13.67 10.71 -38.51
CA GLY A 263 14.79 10.18 -37.75
C GLY A 263 15.68 11.26 -37.12
N ALA A 264 15.29 12.53 -37.16
CA ALA A 264 16.05 13.68 -36.65
C ALA A 264 15.97 13.79 -35.10
N LYS A 265 16.78 12.98 -34.40
CA LYS A 265 16.80 12.91 -32.93
C LYS A 265 17.23 14.21 -32.24
N ASP A 266 17.95 15.08 -32.94
CA ASP A 266 18.33 16.41 -32.48
C ASP A 266 17.11 17.29 -32.17
N LEU A 267 15.98 17.09 -32.86
CA LEU A 267 14.72 17.78 -32.59
C LEU A 267 14.13 17.43 -31.22
N CYS A 268 14.41 16.23 -30.69
CA CYS A 268 13.95 15.83 -29.35
C CYS A 268 14.50 16.74 -28.24
N SER A 269 15.67 17.36 -28.45
CA SER A 269 16.27 18.26 -27.48
C SER A 269 15.51 19.59 -27.34
N GLN A 270 14.76 19.98 -28.38
CA GLN A 270 14.01 21.24 -28.44
C GLN A 270 12.61 21.13 -27.84
N ILE A 271 12.18 19.91 -27.50
CA ILE A 271 10.89 19.64 -26.85
C ILE A 271 10.96 20.06 -25.39
N GLN A 272 10.02 20.90 -24.95
CA GLN A 272 9.94 21.39 -23.58
C GLN A 272 9.25 20.39 -22.64
N SER A 273 8.20 19.73 -23.11
CA SER A 273 7.49 18.72 -22.34
C SER A 273 8.34 17.47 -22.12
N ASP A 274 8.63 17.16 -20.85
CA ASP A 274 9.37 15.95 -20.46
C ASP A 274 8.73 14.66 -21.00
N PHE A 275 7.40 14.61 -21.08
CA PHE A 275 6.66 13.45 -21.61
C PHE A 275 6.93 13.23 -23.10
N TYR A 276 6.80 14.28 -23.91
CA TYR A 276 7.05 14.19 -25.34
C TYR A 276 8.53 14.03 -25.65
N LYS A 277 9.40 14.66 -24.86
CA LYS A 277 10.86 14.50 -24.97
C LYS A 277 11.30 13.06 -24.69
N PHE A 278 10.78 12.46 -23.62
CA PHE A 278 11.02 11.06 -23.30
C PHE A 278 10.53 10.13 -24.43
N SER A 279 9.32 10.37 -24.93
CA SER A 279 8.75 9.58 -26.03
C SER A 279 9.57 9.72 -27.32
N CYS A 280 10.05 10.93 -27.62
CA CYS A 280 10.91 11.22 -28.78
C CYS A 280 12.26 10.51 -28.70
N MET A 281 12.86 10.47 -27.51
CA MET A 281 14.16 9.82 -27.29
C MET A 281 14.08 8.28 -27.37
N GLN A 282 12.91 7.70 -27.09
CA GLN A 282 12.69 6.25 -27.20
C GLN A 282 12.38 5.77 -28.62
N ALA A 283 11.82 6.64 -29.47
CA ALA A 283 11.56 6.34 -30.88
C ALA A 283 12.87 6.24 -31.70
#